data_AF-X1B6L9-F1
#
_entry.id   AF-X1B6L9-F1
#
_cell.length_a   1.000
_cell.length_b   1.000
_cell.length_c   1.000
_cell.angle_alpha   90.00
_cell.angle_beta   90.00
_cell.angle_gamma   90.00
#
_symmetry.space_group_name_H-M   'P 1'
#
loop_
_entity.id
_entity.type
_entity.pdbx_description
1 polymer ?
#
loop_
_entity_poly.entity_id
_entity_poly.type
_entity_poly.pdbx_seq_one_letter_code
_entity_poly.pdbx_strand_id
1 'polypeptide(L)'
;ACKHSITITANAIFYPLFSEQGLCEIIEQPANLAGLDVSEVTAAILADAKGEAGALPLVENALLTLWQHRKDNRLSGEFYLQKNGLAGMLSTQADTLLENIGKGSSEVEQDALELLLRLTRINDDGRHTRQRITREEAIYVAGNGNDKVGEQVLWMLSGGRDADTVTSHNGSLRLITLNTEHNKQYVCQSASNICHFLRILFPGGK
;
A
#
# COMPACT_ATOMS: atom_id res chain seq x y z
N ALA A 1 -22.14 -12.16 37.97
CA ALA A 1 -23.06 -11.90 36.84
C ALA A 1 -22.89 -10.45 36.42
N CYS A 2 -22.19 -10.20 35.32
CA CYS A 2 -22.20 -8.90 34.63
C CYS A 2 -22.16 -9.18 33.12
N LYS A 3 -23.34 -9.18 32.50
CA LYS A 3 -23.52 -9.11 31.05
C LYS A 3 -23.36 -7.65 30.65
N HIS A 4 -22.52 -7.33 29.67
CA HIS A 4 -22.71 -6.18 28.79
C HIS A 4 -22.32 -6.60 27.38
N SER A 5 -23.34 -6.79 26.53
CA SER A 5 -23.23 -7.08 25.11
C SER A 5 -22.58 -5.90 24.38
N ILE A 6 -21.58 -6.19 23.56
CA ILE A 6 -20.99 -5.20 22.64
C ILE A 6 -21.76 -5.30 21.33
N THR A 7 -22.59 -4.29 21.06
CA THR A 7 -23.19 -4.06 19.74
C THR A 7 -22.18 -3.25 18.93
N ILE A 8 -21.65 -3.81 17.84
CA ILE A 8 -20.73 -3.10 16.94
C ILE A 8 -21.57 -2.26 15.98
N THR A 9 -21.77 -0.98 16.30
CA THR A 9 -22.16 0.03 15.31
C THR A 9 -20.91 0.58 14.64
N ALA A 10 -20.93 0.63 13.31
CA ALA A 10 -19.86 1.13 12.46
C ALA A 10 -19.47 2.57 12.83
N ASN A 11 -18.41 2.72 13.63
CA ASN A 11 -17.73 3.99 13.85
C ASN A 11 -16.46 3.97 13.01
N ALA A 12 -16.39 4.87 12.02
CA ALA A 12 -15.13 5.29 11.45
C ALA A 12 -14.27 5.84 12.60
N ILE A 13 -13.29 5.06 13.05
CA ILE A 13 -12.29 5.52 14.00
C ILE A 13 -11.43 6.52 13.23
N PHE A 14 -11.73 7.80 13.41
CA PHE A 14 -10.81 8.88 13.09
C PHE A 14 -9.65 8.74 14.07
N TYR A 15 -8.63 7.97 13.68
CA TYR A 15 -7.35 8.03 14.37
C TYR A 15 -6.91 9.50 14.34
N PRO A 16 -6.55 10.09 15.49
CA PRO A 16 -5.96 11.42 15.45
C PRO A 16 -4.79 11.35 14.46
N LEU A 17 -4.74 12.30 13.53
CA LEU A 17 -3.57 12.56 12.71
C LEU A 17 -2.37 12.47 13.65
N PHE A 18 -1.52 11.46 13.49
CA PHE A 18 -0.35 11.31 14.34
C PHE A 18 0.38 12.65 14.33
N SER A 19 0.62 13.23 15.51
CA SER A 19 1.44 14.44 15.58
C SER A 19 2.80 14.11 14.97
N GLU A 20 3.46 15.11 14.40
CA GLU A 20 4.82 14.96 13.86
C GLU A 20 5.76 14.33 14.90
N GLN A 21 5.58 14.69 16.17
CA GLN A 21 6.25 14.05 17.31
C GLN A 21 5.92 12.56 17.48
N GLY A 22 4.64 12.17 17.40
CA GLY A 22 4.25 10.76 17.49
C GLY A 22 4.86 9.93 16.36
N LEU A 23 4.95 10.48 15.14
CA LEU A 23 5.62 9.81 14.03
C LEU A 23 7.13 9.72 14.23
N CYS A 24 7.75 10.77 14.79
CA CYS A 24 9.17 10.77 15.15
C CYS A 24 9.48 9.67 16.18
N GLU A 25 8.68 9.57 17.24
CA GLU A 25 8.83 8.54 18.27
C GLU A 25 8.70 7.11 17.71
N ILE A 26 7.76 6.89 16.78
CA ILE A 26 7.57 5.60 16.11
C ILE A 26 8.80 5.20 15.28
N ILE A 27 9.58 6.17 14.78
CA ILE A 27 10.81 5.90 14.03
C ILE A 27 11.98 5.69 15.00
N GLU A 28 12.20 6.64 15.90
CA GLU A 28 13.40 6.73 16.72
C GLU A 28 13.42 5.70 17.86
N GLN A 29 12.30 5.44 18.53
CA GLN A 29 12.26 4.49 19.65
C GLN A 29 12.65 3.07 19.25
N PRO A 30 12.04 2.44 18.22
CA PRO A 30 12.47 1.10 17.79
C PRO A 30 13.89 1.10 17.21
N ALA A 31 14.31 2.18 16.54
CA ALA A 31 15.69 2.30 16.06
C ALA A 31 16.70 2.29 17.21
N ASN A 32 16.45 3.06 18.27
CA ASN A 32 17.29 3.09 19.47
C ASN A 32 17.35 1.73 20.15
N LEU A 33 16.22 1.03 20.28
CA LEU A 33 16.18 -0.34 20.83
C LEU A 33 16.96 -1.35 19.98
N ALA A 34 17.01 -1.14 18.66
CA ALA A 34 17.75 -1.97 17.72
C ALA A 34 19.22 -1.53 17.51
N GLY A 35 19.67 -0.44 18.14
CA GLY A 35 21.01 0.13 17.94
C GLY A 35 21.21 0.74 16.55
N LEU A 36 20.14 1.16 15.88
CA LEU A 36 20.14 1.77 14.56
C LEU A 36 20.34 3.29 14.62
N ASP A 37 21.17 3.79 13.72
CA ASP A 37 21.25 5.20 13.38
C ASP A 37 20.25 5.55 12.26
N VAL A 38 19.28 6.40 12.60
CA VAL A 38 18.24 6.92 11.70
C VAL A 38 18.34 8.42 11.47
N SER A 39 19.40 9.06 11.98
CA SER A 39 19.56 10.52 11.96
C SER A 39 19.51 11.13 10.55
N GLU A 40 19.95 10.37 9.53
CA GLU A 40 19.96 10.80 8.13
C GLU A 40 18.58 10.77 7.45
N VAL A 41 17.62 9.99 7.96
CA VAL A 41 16.34 9.71 7.27
C VAL A 41 15.13 10.26 8.01
N THR A 42 15.18 10.41 9.35
CA THR A 42 14.01 10.79 10.16
C THR A 42 13.35 12.08 9.66
N ALA A 43 14.12 13.17 9.52
CA ALA A 43 13.56 14.45 9.09
C ALA A 43 12.95 14.41 7.67
N ALA A 44 13.57 13.67 6.75
CA ALA A 44 13.08 13.52 5.39
C ALA A 44 11.79 12.69 5.34
N ILE A 45 11.73 11.59 6.09
CA ILE A 45 10.53 10.75 6.23
C ILE A 45 9.36 11.55 6.84
N LEU A 46 9.62 12.35 7.87
CA LEU A 46 8.60 13.22 8.49
C LEU A 46 8.07 14.26 7.50
N ALA A 47 8.95 14.86 6.69
CA ALA A 47 8.56 15.81 5.67
C ALA A 47 7.67 15.17 4.59
N ASP A 48 8.05 13.99 4.10
CA ASP A 48 7.28 13.25 3.08
C ASP A 48 5.95 12.71 3.61
N ALA A 49 5.87 12.38 4.91
CA ALA A 49 4.66 11.91 5.56
C ALA A 49 3.64 13.03 5.86
N LYS A 50 4.06 14.30 5.79
CA LYS A 50 3.24 15.43 6.22
C LYS A 50 2.04 15.64 5.28
N GLY A 51 0.84 15.62 5.87
CA GLY A 51 -0.40 15.85 5.11
C GLY A 51 -0.92 14.62 4.36
N GLU A 52 -0.25 13.47 4.48
CA GLU A 52 -0.68 12.22 3.86
C GLU A 52 -1.62 11.44 4.79
N ALA A 53 -2.85 11.22 4.34
CA ALA A 53 -3.82 10.43 5.07
C ALA A 53 -3.42 8.95 5.02
N GLY A 54 -2.94 8.41 6.14
CA GLY A 54 -2.40 7.04 6.20
C GLY A 54 -0.90 6.96 5.92
N ALA A 55 -0.12 7.96 6.33
CA ALA A 55 1.33 7.96 6.19
C ALA A 55 2.05 6.78 6.89
N LEU A 56 1.47 6.22 7.95
CA LEU A 56 2.17 5.23 8.77
C LEU A 56 2.60 3.97 8.00
N PRO A 57 1.76 3.32 7.18
CA PRO A 57 2.21 2.17 6.40
C PRO A 57 3.16 2.53 5.24
N LEU A 58 3.15 3.78 4.74
CA LEU A 58 4.21 4.27 3.84
C LEU A 58 5.56 4.29 4.56
N VAL A 59 5.57 4.87 5.76
CA VAL A 59 6.75 4.97 6.61
C VAL A 59 7.26 3.59 7.01
N GLU A 60 6.39 2.69 7.46
CA GLU A 60 6.76 1.30 7.80
C GLU A 60 7.45 0.61 6.61
N ASN A 61 6.89 0.75 5.42
CA ASN A 61 7.45 0.14 4.22
C ASN A 61 8.82 0.75 3.84
N ALA A 62 8.95 2.07 3.93
CA ALA A 62 10.21 2.75 3.67
C ALA A 62 11.29 2.36 4.68
N LEU A 63 10.96 2.32 5.97
CA LEU A 63 11.87 1.87 7.03
C LEU A 63 12.29 0.41 6.84
N LEU A 64 11.37 -0.47 6.45
CA LEU A 64 11.69 -1.86 6.13
C LEU A 64 12.66 -1.95 4.94
N THR A 65 12.42 -1.18 3.89
CA THR A 65 13.28 -1.14 2.69
C THR A 65 14.67 -0.61 3.03
N LEU A 66 14.74 0.47 3.81
CA LEU A 66 15.97 1.06 4.31
C LEU A 66 16.74 0.07 5.20
N TRP A 67 16.04 -0.64 6.09
CA TRP A 67 16.65 -1.65 6.95
C TRP A 67 17.26 -2.80 6.14
N GLN A 68 16.60 -3.24 5.07
CA GLN A 68 17.12 -4.28 4.17
C GLN A 68 18.39 -3.83 3.41
N HIS A 69 18.51 -2.54 3.10
CA HIS A 69 19.65 -1.96 2.36
C HIS A 69 20.65 -1.23 3.26
N ARG A 70 20.50 -1.32 4.58
CA ARG A 70 21.32 -0.59 5.54
C ARG A 70 22.79 -0.99 5.42
N LYS A 71 23.66 -0.04 5.74
CA LYS A 71 25.09 -0.30 5.90
C LYS A 71 25.38 -0.33 7.39
N ASP A 72 25.84 -1.47 7.88
CA ASP A 72 26.04 -1.75 9.31
C ASP A 72 24.77 -1.52 10.14
N ASN A 73 24.79 -0.49 10.99
CA ASN A 73 23.67 -0.08 11.82
C ASN A 73 23.03 1.24 11.36
N ARG A 74 23.30 1.73 10.14
CA ARG A 74 22.82 3.04 9.68
C ARG A 74 21.84 2.92 8.52
N LEU A 75 20.68 3.56 8.66
CA LEU A 75 19.74 3.76 7.56
C LEU A 75 20.24 4.94 6.70
N SER A 76 20.54 4.67 5.42
CA SER A 76 21.22 5.63 4.54
C SER A 76 20.26 6.69 4.00
N GLY A 77 20.52 7.96 4.31
CA GLY A 77 19.83 9.10 3.69
C GLY A 77 20.12 9.22 2.19
N GLU A 78 21.33 8.86 1.76
CA GLU A 78 21.69 8.79 0.34
C GLU A 78 20.81 7.80 -0.43
N PHE A 79 20.65 6.58 0.07
CA PHE A 79 19.75 5.59 -0.54
C PHE A 79 18.30 6.07 -0.53
N TYR A 80 17.87 6.72 0.55
CA TYR A 80 16.54 7.30 0.64
C TYR A 80 16.26 8.32 -0.47
N LEU A 81 17.18 9.26 -0.67
CA LEU A 81 17.08 10.29 -1.70
C LEU A 81 17.22 9.70 -3.11
N GLN A 82 18.10 8.72 -3.32
CA GLN A 82 18.24 8.03 -4.60
C GLN A 82 16.92 7.34 -5.02
N LYS A 83 16.13 6.89 -4.04
CA LYS A 83 14.80 6.32 -4.27
C LYS A 83 13.69 7.35 -4.35
N ASN A 84 14.00 8.65 -4.42
CA ASN A 84 13.02 9.75 -4.47
C ASN A 84 12.04 9.74 -3.28
N GLY A 85 12.55 9.43 -2.07
CA GLY A 85 11.78 9.49 -0.83
C GLY A 85 10.72 8.40 -0.68
N LEU A 86 9.71 8.64 0.17
CA LEU A 86 8.64 7.66 0.44
C LEU A 86 7.92 7.23 -0.84
N ALA A 87 7.59 8.21 -1.69
CA ALA A 87 6.81 7.99 -2.90
C ALA A 87 7.58 7.14 -3.94
N GLY A 88 8.86 7.41 -4.15
CA GLY A 88 9.64 6.63 -5.12
C GLY A 88 10.06 5.25 -4.60
N MET A 89 10.26 5.09 -3.29
CA MET A 89 10.42 3.76 -2.67
C MET A 89 9.18 2.89 -2.89
N LEU A 90 8.00 3.48 -2.74
CA LEU A 90 6.76 2.80 -3.04
C LEU A 90 6.64 2.48 -4.53
N SER A 91 6.91 3.47 -5.41
CA SER A 91 6.85 3.28 -6.87
C SER A 91 7.71 2.11 -7.30
N THR A 92 8.97 2.08 -6.85
CA THR A 92 9.92 1.00 -7.16
C THR A 92 9.36 -0.38 -6.80
N GLN A 93 8.67 -0.51 -5.66
CA GLN A 93 8.08 -1.78 -5.24
C GLN A 93 6.85 -2.14 -6.05
N ALA A 94 6.02 -1.16 -6.42
CA ALA A 94 4.87 -1.37 -7.29
C ALA A 94 5.32 -1.78 -8.70
N ASP A 95 6.34 -1.11 -9.24
CA ASP A 95 6.96 -1.43 -10.52
C ASP A 95 7.53 -2.86 -10.49
N THR A 96 8.29 -3.21 -9.45
CA THR A 96 8.81 -4.58 -9.27
C THR A 96 7.68 -5.62 -9.20
N LEU A 97 6.56 -5.32 -8.55
CA LEU A 97 5.42 -6.22 -8.48
C LEU A 97 4.75 -6.40 -9.85
N LEU A 98 4.56 -5.30 -10.59
CA LEU A 98 3.98 -5.31 -11.93
C LEU A 98 4.89 -6.04 -12.93
N GLU A 99 6.21 -5.80 -12.88
CA GLU A 99 7.18 -6.56 -13.67
C GLU A 99 7.12 -8.06 -13.34
N ASN A 100 6.97 -8.43 -12.07
CA ASN A 100 6.82 -9.82 -11.67
C ASN A 100 5.52 -10.45 -12.18
N ILE A 101 4.44 -9.68 -12.27
CA ILE A 101 3.18 -10.08 -12.90
C ILE A 101 3.38 -10.28 -14.41
N GLY A 102 4.09 -9.35 -15.06
CA GLY A 102 4.38 -9.35 -16.50
C GLY A 102 5.36 -10.42 -16.97
N LYS A 103 6.11 -11.07 -16.07
CA LYS A 103 7.00 -12.20 -16.40
C LYS A 103 6.29 -13.37 -17.12
N GLY A 104 4.97 -13.49 -16.97
CA GLY A 104 4.16 -14.47 -17.70
C GLY A 104 3.78 -14.02 -19.12
N SER A 105 3.42 -12.75 -19.29
CA SER A 105 3.09 -12.08 -20.57
C SER A 105 2.91 -10.58 -20.33
N SER A 106 3.29 -9.74 -21.30
CA SER A 106 3.04 -8.29 -21.26
C SER A 106 1.55 -7.94 -21.19
N GLU A 107 0.66 -8.83 -21.66
CA GLU A 107 -0.79 -8.63 -21.59
C GLU A 107 -1.29 -8.66 -20.14
N VAL A 108 -0.75 -9.56 -19.32
CA VAL A 108 -1.16 -9.73 -17.90
C VAL A 108 -0.75 -8.53 -17.04
N GLU A 109 0.37 -7.88 -17.38
CA GLU A 109 0.77 -6.62 -16.75
C GLU A 109 -0.21 -5.48 -17.08
N GLN A 110 -0.65 -5.39 -18.34
CA GLN A 110 -1.64 -4.40 -18.76
C GLN A 110 -3.00 -4.62 -18.09
N ASP A 111 -3.45 -5.87 -17.99
CA ASP A 111 -4.69 -6.21 -17.31
C ASP A 111 -4.64 -5.85 -15.80
N ALA A 112 -3.48 -6.03 -15.16
CA ALA A 112 -3.25 -5.61 -13.78
C ALA A 112 -3.32 -4.09 -13.62
N LEU A 113 -2.71 -3.34 -14.54
CA LEU A 113 -2.79 -1.87 -14.57
C LEU A 113 -4.23 -1.39 -14.80
N GLU A 114 -4.97 -2.02 -15.72
CA GLU A 114 -6.38 -1.70 -15.98
C GLU A 114 -7.23 -1.92 -14.73
N LEU A 115 -7.04 -3.02 -14.01
CA LEU A 115 -7.71 -3.25 -12.74
C LEU A 115 -7.38 -2.16 -11.72
N LEU A 116 -6.11 -1.79 -11.55
CA LEU A 116 -5.71 -0.74 -10.60
C LEU A 116 -6.35 0.61 -10.94
N LEU A 117 -6.41 0.96 -12.22
CA LEU A 117 -7.11 2.15 -12.71
C LEU A 117 -8.61 2.05 -12.44
N ARG A 118 -9.23 0.90 -12.67
CA ARG A 118 -10.66 0.65 -12.43
C ARG A 118 -11.05 0.80 -10.95
N LEU A 119 -10.12 0.49 -10.04
CA LEU A 119 -10.26 0.69 -8.60
C LEU A 119 -10.00 2.15 -8.16
N THR A 120 -9.77 3.06 -9.10
CA THR A 120 -9.58 4.50 -8.86
C THR A 120 -10.74 5.30 -9.43
N ARG A 121 -11.28 6.22 -8.65
CA ARG A 121 -12.22 7.24 -9.09
C ARG A 121 -11.54 8.60 -9.02
N ILE A 122 -11.63 9.38 -10.10
CA ILE A 122 -11.24 10.78 -10.08
C ILE A 122 -12.51 11.59 -9.78
N ASN A 123 -12.49 12.39 -8.72
CA ASN A 123 -13.58 13.31 -8.39
C ASN A 123 -13.41 14.63 -9.16
N ASP A 124 -14.46 15.46 -9.17
CA ASP A 124 -14.49 16.75 -9.89
C ASP A 124 -13.35 17.70 -9.48
N ASP A 125 -12.82 17.56 -8.26
CA ASP A 125 -11.65 18.30 -7.77
C ASP A 125 -10.29 17.75 -8.26
N GLY A 126 -10.29 16.79 -9.19
CA GLY A 126 -9.08 16.09 -9.68
C GLY A 126 -8.45 15.14 -8.66
N ARG A 127 -9.12 14.89 -7.52
CA ARG A 127 -8.62 14.00 -6.47
C ARG A 127 -8.91 12.55 -6.81
N HIS A 128 -7.85 11.73 -6.79
CA HIS A 128 -7.99 10.27 -6.83
C HIS A 128 -8.57 9.75 -5.51
N THR A 129 -9.67 9.03 -5.60
CA THR A 129 -10.34 8.32 -4.50
C THR A 129 -10.50 6.85 -4.85
N ARG A 130 -10.73 6.02 -3.84
CA ARG A 130 -10.85 4.57 -4.04
C ARG A 130 -12.23 4.23 -4.56
N GLN A 131 -12.26 3.39 -5.58
CA GLN A 131 -13.46 2.71 -6.02
C GLN A 131 -13.42 1.26 -5.56
N ARG A 132 -14.59 0.78 -5.11
CA ARG A 132 -14.84 -0.62 -4.79
C ARG A 132 -15.62 -1.26 -5.93
N ILE A 133 -15.21 -2.44 -6.35
CA ILE A 133 -15.92 -3.27 -7.35
C ILE A 133 -16.15 -4.68 -6.80
N THR A 134 -17.03 -5.46 -7.41
CA THR A 134 -17.23 -6.86 -7.01
C THR A 134 -16.02 -7.70 -7.42
N ARG A 135 -15.78 -8.83 -6.75
CA ARG A 135 -14.74 -9.78 -7.16
C ARG A 135 -14.96 -10.30 -8.58
N GLU A 136 -16.21 -10.54 -8.96
CA GLU A 136 -16.59 -10.97 -10.30
C GLU A 136 -16.18 -9.94 -11.36
N GLU A 137 -16.48 -8.65 -11.12
CA GLU A 137 -16.05 -7.55 -12.00
C GLU A 137 -14.52 -7.44 -12.06
N ALA A 138 -13.85 -7.59 -10.92
CA ALA A 138 -12.39 -7.52 -10.85
C ALA A 138 -11.71 -8.64 -11.65
N ILE A 139 -12.23 -9.87 -11.59
CA ILE A 139 -11.72 -11.01 -12.38
C ILE A 139 -11.93 -10.77 -13.87
N TYR A 140 -13.10 -10.27 -14.25
CA TYR A 140 -13.41 -9.98 -15.64
C TYR A 140 -12.45 -8.94 -16.24
N VAL A 141 -12.23 -7.83 -15.52
CA VAL A 141 -11.32 -6.76 -15.94
C VAL A 141 -9.87 -7.25 -15.99
N ALA A 142 -9.41 -7.93 -14.92
CA ALA A 142 -8.02 -8.36 -14.81
C ALA A 142 -7.66 -9.59 -15.65
N GLY A 143 -8.64 -10.27 -16.22
CA GLY A 143 -8.42 -11.42 -17.10
C GLY A 143 -8.80 -11.15 -18.55
N ASN A 144 -9.33 -9.96 -18.86
CA ASN A 144 -9.91 -9.63 -20.16
C ASN A 144 -10.86 -10.74 -20.67
N GLY A 145 -11.72 -11.25 -19.79
CA GLY A 145 -12.64 -12.37 -20.05
C GLY A 145 -12.08 -13.78 -19.83
N ASN A 146 -10.82 -13.92 -19.40
CA ASN A 146 -10.22 -15.18 -18.95
C ASN A 146 -10.16 -15.24 -17.42
N ASP A 147 -11.12 -15.95 -16.81
CA ASP A 147 -11.24 -16.06 -15.35
C ASP A 147 -9.98 -16.58 -14.67
N LYS A 148 -9.23 -17.51 -15.29
CA LYS A 148 -8.01 -18.06 -14.68
C LYS A 148 -6.91 -17.01 -14.58
N VAL A 149 -6.77 -16.17 -15.61
CA VAL A 149 -5.81 -15.06 -15.62
C VAL A 149 -6.26 -14.00 -14.62
N GLY A 150 -7.54 -13.64 -14.62
CA GLY A 150 -8.08 -12.67 -13.67
C GLY A 150 -7.87 -13.09 -12.21
N GLU A 151 -8.14 -14.35 -11.88
CA GLU A 151 -7.86 -14.93 -10.56
C GLU A 151 -6.38 -14.86 -10.19
N GLN A 152 -5.50 -15.16 -11.14
CA GLN A 152 -4.05 -15.09 -10.94
C GLN A 152 -3.60 -13.65 -10.67
N VAL A 153 -4.08 -12.68 -11.45
CA VAL A 153 -3.77 -11.25 -11.27
C VAL A 153 -4.26 -10.76 -9.91
N LEU A 154 -5.49 -11.11 -9.52
CA LEU A 154 -6.02 -10.77 -8.18
C LEU A 154 -5.15 -11.38 -7.07
N TRP A 155 -4.76 -12.65 -7.20
CA TRP A 155 -3.89 -13.31 -6.23
C TRP A 155 -2.54 -12.61 -6.10
N MET A 156 -1.90 -12.24 -7.22
CA MET A 156 -0.61 -11.53 -7.22
C MET A 156 -0.73 -10.12 -6.60
N LEU A 157 -1.72 -9.33 -7.01
CA LEU A 157 -1.94 -7.97 -6.48
C LEU A 157 -2.33 -7.96 -5.00
N SER A 158 -2.92 -9.05 -4.50
CA SER A 158 -3.23 -9.22 -3.06
C SER A 158 -2.00 -9.56 -2.20
N GLY A 159 -0.84 -9.77 -2.84
CA GLY A 159 0.41 -10.14 -2.19
C GLY A 159 0.58 -11.65 -2.00
N GLY A 160 -0.07 -12.47 -2.83
CA GLY A 160 0.14 -13.92 -2.91
C GLY A 160 -0.28 -14.72 -1.67
N ARG A 161 -1.18 -14.18 -0.85
CA ARG A 161 -1.61 -14.80 0.42
C ARG A 161 -3.12 -15.02 0.44
N ASP A 162 -3.52 -16.21 0.86
CA ASP A 162 -4.92 -16.53 1.14
C ASP A 162 -5.44 -15.65 2.29
N ALA A 163 -6.72 -15.29 2.27
CA ALA A 163 -7.31 -14.25 3.13
C ALA A 163 -7.27 -14.59 4.64
N ASP A 164 -6.90 -15.82 5.02
CA ASP A 164 -7.02 -16.38 6.37
C ASP A 164 -5.71 -16.54 7.17
N THR A 165 -4.54 -16.12 6.65
CA THR A 165 -3.28 -16.23 7.42
C THR A 165 -2.80 -14.90 8.01
N VAL A 166 -3.10 -14.71 9.29
CA VAL A 166 -2.50 -13.66 10.12
C VAL A 166 -1.00 -13.90 10.28
N THR A 167 -0.22 -12.84 10.06
CA THR A 167 1.22 -12.63 10.33
C THR A 167 2.24 -13.51 9.59
N SER A 168 2.83 -12.94 8.53
CA SER A 168 4.26 -13.13 8.24
C SER A 168 4.82 -11.89 7.55
N HIS A 169 5.82 -11.25 8.16
CA HIS A 169 6.54 -10.06 7.68
C HIS A 169 7.47 -10.40 6.50
N ASN A 170 6.95 -11.09 5.49
CA ASN A 170 7.57 -11.11 4.17
C ASN A 170 6.88 -10.02 3.35
N GLY A 171 7.59 -8.91 3.12
CA GLY A 171 7.10 -7.65 2.57
C GLY A 171 6.75 -7.70 1.09
N SER A 172 5.78 -8.54 0.70
CA SER A 172 5.13 -8.39 -0.60
C SER A 172 4.14 -7.23 -0.50
N LEU A 173 4.45 -6.14 -1.22
CA LEU A 173 3.56 -5.00 -1.39
C LEU A 173 2.17 -5.50 -1.80
N ARG A 174 1.16 -5.14 -1.01
CA ARG A 174 -0.24 -5.44 -1.33
C ARG A 174 -0.83 -4.23 -2.05
N LEU A 175 -1.24 -4.43 -3.30
CA LEU A 175 -1.91 -3.39 -4.08
C LEU A 175 -3.44 -3.45 -3.94
N ILE A 176 -4.02 -4.61 -3.72
CA ILE A 176 -5.48 -4.74 -3.53
C ILE A 176 -5.83 -5.46 -2.22
N THR A 177 -6.97 -5.11 -1.65
CA THR A 177 -7.58 -5.84 -0.54
C THR A 177 -8.87 -6.49 -1.00
N LEU A 178 -9.11 -7.71 -0.50
CA LEU A 178 -10.36 -8.43 -0.68
C LEU A 178 -11.14 -8.32 0.64
N ASN A 179 -12.39 -7.86 0.57
CA ASN A 179 -13.27 -7.79 1.72
C ASN A 179 -14.58 -8.54 1.45
N THR A 180 -15.06 -9.28 2.43
CA THR A 180 -16.32 -10.04 2.36
C THR A 180 -17.40 -9.32 3.16
N GLU A 181 -18.47 -8.91 2.49
CA GLU A 181 -19.63 -8.28 3.12
C GLU A 181 -20.91 -8.95 2.61
N HIS A 182 -21.82 -9.33 3.51
CA HIS A 182 -23.11 -9.94 3.15
C HIS A 182 -22.99 -11.09 2.12
N ASN A 183 -22.02 -11.99 2.32
CA ASN A 183 -21.72 -13.12 1.44
C ASN A 183 -21.27 -12.74 0.01
N LYS A 184 -20.82 -11.50 -0.20
CA LYS A 184 -20.23 -11.02 -1.45
C LYS A 184 -18.80 -10.54 -1.20
N GLN A 185 -17.90 -10.88 -2.11
CA GLN A 185 -16.51 -10.41 -2.07
C GLN A 185 -16.32 -9.20 -2.96
N TYR A 186 -15.53 -8.26 -2.47
CA TYR A 186 -15.25 -7.00 -3.14
C TYR A 186 -13.76 -6.70 -3.13
N VAL A 187 -13.34 -6.01 -4.18
CA VAL A 187 -11.95 -5.59 -4.38
C VAL A 187 -11.86 -4.08 -4.22
N CYS A 188 -10.86 -3.64 -3.46
CA CYS A 188 -10.50 -2.25 -3.25
C CYS A 188 -8.98 -2.07 -3.37
N GLN A 189 -8.52 -0.86 -3.66
CA GLN A 189 -7.10 -0.53 -3.49
C GLN A 189 -6.70 -0.61 -2.01
N SER A 190 -5.49 -1.12 -1.77
CA SER A 190 -4.87 -1.11 -0.44
C SER A 190 -4.70 0.31 0.07
N ALA A 191 -4.98 0.47 1.36
CA ALA A 191 -5.32 1.75 1.94
C ALA A 191 -4.18 2.76 2.12
N SER A 192 -2.96 2.41 1.76
CA SER A 192 -1.82 3.19 2.23
C SER A 192 -1.17 4.03 1.15
N ASN A 193 -1.18 3.59 -0.11
CA ASN A 193 -0.06 3.94 -0.97
C ASN A 193 -0.46 4.27 -2.43
N ILE A 194 -1.58 3.73 -2.93
CA ILE A 194 -1.79 3.58 -4.38
C ILE A 194 -2.41 4.80 -5.03
N CYS A 195 -3.25 5.56 -4.32
CA CYS A 195 -3.77 6.81 -4.85
C CYS A 195 -2.64 7.83 -5.09
N HIS A 196 -1.59 7.82 -4.25
CA HIS A 196 -0.41 8.65 -4.45
C HIS A 196 0.45 8.11 -5.61
N PHE A 197 0.66 6.80 -5.70
CA PHE A 197 1.35 6.15 -6.82
C PHE A 197 0.68 6.41 -8.18
N LEU A 198 -0.63 6.24 -8.28
CA LEU A 198 -1.38 6.51 -9.51
C LEU A 198 -1.41 7.99 -9.87
N ARG A 199 -1.42 8.90 -8.88
CA ARG A 199 -1.27 10.34 -9.13
C ARG A 199 0.10 10.68 -9.76
N ILE A 200 1.15 9.97 -9.36
CA ILE A 200 2.51 10.16 -9.90
C ILE A 200 2.62 9.58 -11.31
N LEU A 201 2.08 8.39 -11.55
CA LEU A 201 2.13 7.76 -12.88
C LEU A 201 1.20 8.41 -13.91
N PHE A 202 0.08 8.97 -13.46
CA PHE A 202 -0.92 9.62 -14.30
C PHE A 202 -1.14 11.08 -13.87
N PRO A 203 -0.17 11.99 -14.12
CA PRO A 203 -0.27 13.39 -13.72
C PRO A 203 -1.32 14.19 -14.51
N GLY A 204 -1.95 13.59 -15.53
CA GLY A 204 -2.91 14.22 -16.43
C GLY A 204 -4.34 13.75 -16.22
N GLY A 205 -4.99 14.21 -15.15
CA GLY A 205 -6.45 14.30 -15.10
C GLY A 205 -6.87 15.66 -15.65
N LYS A 206 -7.24 15.73 -16.93
CA LYS A 206 -8.07 16.82 -17.46
C LYS A 206 -9.49 16.31 -17.63
#